data_AF-A0A424KF60-F1
#
_entry.id   AF-A0A424KF60-F1
#
_cell.length_a   1.000
_cell.length_b   1.000
_cell.length_c   1.000
_cell.angle_alpha   90.00
_cell.angle_beta   90.00
_cell.angle_gamma   90.00
#
_symmetry.space_group_name_H-M   'P 1'
#
loop_
_entity.id
_entity.type
_entity.pdbx_description
1 polymer ?
#
loop_
_entity_poly.entity_id
_entity_poly.type
_entity_poly.pdbx_seq_one_letter_code
_entity_poly.pdbx_strand_id
1 'polypeptide(L)'
;MTIRTLTLGLVAAALVPFGTSLADDGGPNALENPGFENQFRGTYATFGNAERSSEITHAGSGFALKTFGCFCADYNGNGAVSLYNVPVAAGEVYRVGAFAFTPDFDTIAGTNNWSGIKVEFKNAGGSVVSIAEQRILVGSDPDMVTGAWQEANFLAIAPVGATSLTVVPVFLQAGMDEPGASWTDDMNFSVDKRDPAAPLVNPSFDNGVDYSYQTSVIFNAWDEQYGNIFFDDFNYLSPPHSAGMFGTFPDYDGDGQCDPGGVSGLNQVIPGVFEGDLVTLSMSSWTPAFDSIVGTDNYVLQKIEFLGSDLGSPIDFVAGVVLDGTGGFDNDTWYSSEISGSAPAGTTSIRIVAQIVQPDCGAGSIRIDNVDLAVESGGGGPTSCVGDFNDDGTVNGADFGVLFSEWGACPGCDADLNEDNVVNGVDVGAFLAVWGECPGDDGGGGDDDPGDCPDCDCCEANGNTSCTDAACTEAVCQQDPICCEFGWDSVCASIAENVCGGCDGSAP
;
A
#
# COMPACT_ATOMS: atom_id res chain seq x y z
N MET A 1 -67.54 -9.78 -28.06
CA MET A 1 -66.83 -10.68 -27.13
C MET A 1 -65.43 -10.84 -27.69
N THR A 2 -64.50 -10.01 -27.23
CA THR A 2 -63.08 -10.08 -27.59
C THR A 2 -62.34 -9.44 -26.44
N ILE A 3 -61.85 -10.31 -25.54
CA ILE A 3 -61.04 -9.98 -24.38
C ILE A 3 -59.67 -9.58 -24.90
N ARG A 4 -59.22 -8.36 -24.61
CA ARG A 4 -57.83 -7.94 -24.80
C ARG A 4 -57.04 -8.37 -23.57
N THR A 5 -56.18 -9.37 -23.75
CA THR A 5 -55.24 -9.85 -22.74
C THR A 5 -54.15 -8.81 -22.54
N LEU A 6 -54.00 -8.30 -21.31
CA LEU A 6 -52.82 -7.54 -20.87
C LEU A 6 -51.67 -8.53 -20.68
N THR A 7 -50.60 -8.40 -21.45
CA THR A 7 -49.32 -9.05 -21.16
C THR A 7 -48.60 -8.22 -20.10
N LEU A 8 -48.59 -8.72 -18.87
CA LEU A 8 -47.75 -8.21 -17.79
C LEU A 8 -46.33 -8.74 -18.03
N GLY A 9 -45.42 -7.87 -18.46
CA GLY A 9 -44.00 -8.20 -18.56
C GLY A 9 -43.41 -8.32 -17.16
N LEU A 10 -43.18 -9.55 -16.71
CA LEU A 10 -42.41 -9.84 -15.51
C LEU A 10 -40.94 -9.56 -15.83
N VAL A 11 -40.44 -8.38 -15.45
CA VAL A 11 -38.99 -8.14 -15.41
C VAL A 11 -38.49 -8.92 -14.21
N ALA A 12 -37.82 -10.04 -14.46
CA ALA A 12 -37.04 -10.73 -13.45
C ALA A 12 -35.92 -9.78 -13.04
N ALA A 13 -36.06 -9.15 -11.87
CA ALA A 13 -34.93 -8.54 -11.18
C ALA A 13 -33.93 -9.67 -10.93
N ALA A 14 -32.80 -9.62 -11.63
CA ALA A 14 -31.66 -10.44 -11.27
C ALA A 14 -31.26 -10.02 -9.86
N LEU A 15 -31.52 -10.90 -8.89
CA LEU A 15 -30.88 -10.87 -7.59
C LEU A 15 -29.39 -11.04 -7.85
N VAL A 16 -28.66 -9.92 -7.90
CA VAL A 16 -27.23 -9.92 -7.68
C VAL A 16 -27.06 -10.41 -6.24
N PRO A 17 -26.31 -11.50 -5.99
CA PRO A 17 -25.97 -11.86 -4.63
C PRO A 17 -25.17 -10.69 -4.07
N PHE A 18 -25.69 -10.09 -2.99
CA PHE A 18 -24.99 -9.10 -2.19
C PHE A 18 -23.66 -9.72 -1.77
N GLY A 19 -22.56 -9.18 -2.30
CA GLY A 19 -21.25 -9.39 -1.70
C GLY A 19 -21.31 -8.86 -0.27
N THR A 20 -20.87 -9.68 0.66
CA THR A 20 -20.58 -9.24 2.03
C THR A 20 -19.54 -8.13 1.94
N SER A 21 -19.94 -6.93 2.31
CA SER A 21 -19.06 -5.80 2.55
C SER A 21 -18.04 -6.16 3.63
N LEU A 22 -16.78 -5.79 3.40
CA LEU A 22 -15.56 -6.24 4.10
C LEU A 22 -15.34 -7.75 3.94
N ALA A 23 -14.68 -8.14 2.85
CA ALA A 23 -13.92 -9.39 2.85
C ALA A 23 -12.85 -9.26 3.96
N ASP A 24 -12.80 -10.30 4.77
CA ASP A 24 -12.01 -10.53 5.97
C ASP A 24 -10.52 -10.78 5.60
N ASP A 25 -9.98 -10.00 4.64
CA ASP A 25 -8.67 -10.22 4.04
C ASP A 25 -7.59 -9.27 4.63
N GLY A 26 -7.99 -8.36 5.52
CA GLY A 26 -7.10 -7.51 6.31
C GLY A 26 -7.30 -7.83 7.79
N GLY A 27 -6.23 -7.79 8.59
CA GLY A 27 -6.25 -8.23 9.99
C GLY A 27 -7.31 -7.54 10.88
N PRO A 28 -7.36 -7.86 12.20
CA PRO A 28 -8.40 -7.34 13.08
C PRO A 28 -8.46 -5.79 13.06
N ASN A 29 -9.67 -5.25 12.88
CA ASN A 29 -9.89 -3.80 12.87
C ASN A 29 -9.40 -3.16 14.18
N ALA A 30 -8.42 -2.27 14.07
CA ALA A 30 -7.76 -1.63 15.19
C ALA A 30 -8.55 -0.44 15.77
N LEU A 31 -9.67 -0.05 15.14
CA LEU A 31 -10.50 1.04 15.62
C LEU A 31 -11.42 0.61 16.76
N GLU A 32 -11.51 1.45 17.78
CA GLU A 32 -12.54 1.33 18.81
C GLU A 32 -13.84 2.01 18.34
N ASN A 33 -14.97 1.32 18.47
CA ASN A 33 -16.30 1.82 18.08
C ASN A 33 -16.39 2.31 16.61
N PRO A 34 -15.93 1.51 15.62
CA PRO A 34 -15.87 1.92 14.20
C PRO A 34 -17.22 2.20 13.54
N GLY A 35 -18.28 1.52 13.98
CA GLY A 35 -19.66 1.74 13.53
C GLY A 35 -20.49 2.62 14.45
N PHE A 36 -19.87 3.34 15.40
CA PHE A 36 -20.58 4.27 16.30
C PHE A 36 -21.72 3.68 17.14
N GLU A 37 -21.75 2.36 17.33
CA GLU A 37 -22.77 1.64 18.12
C GLU A 37 -22.85 2.11 19.58
N ASN A 38 -21.72 2.56 20.11
CA ASN A 38 -21.61 3.15 21.43
C ASN A 38 -21.52 4.68 21.37
N GLN A 39 -21.82 5.32 22.50
CA GLN A 39 -21.62 6.77 22.66
C GLN A 39 -20.17 7.16 22.39
N PHE A 40 -19.94 8.35 21.80
CA PHE A 40 -18.59 8.85 21.48
C PHE A 40 -17.65 8.96 22.67
N ARG A 41 -18.18 9.05 23.90
CA ARG A 41 -17.40 9.32 25.10
C ARG A 41 -16.32 8.25 25.30
N GLY A 42 -15.07 8.66 25.17
CA GLY A 42 -13.89 7.83 25.36
C GLY A 42 -13.27 7.33 24.06
N THR A 43 -14.00 7.35 22.94
CA THR A 43 -13.53 6.88 21.64
C THR A 43 -13.34 8.03 20.65
N TYR A 44 -14.30 8.95 20.56
CA TYR A 44 -14.28 10.05 19.60
C TYR A 44 -14.61 11.42 20.22
N ALA A 45 -13.97 12.46 19.74
CA ALA A 45 -14.39 13.84 19.93
C ALA A 45 -15.01 14.37 18.64
N THR A 46 -16.23 14.89 18.72
CA THR A 46 -16.93 15.50 17.59
C THR A 46 -16.54 16.97 17.43
N PHE A 47 -16.50 17.45 16.19
CA PHE A 47 -16.32 18.86 15.85
C PHE A 47 -17.35 19.30 14.82
N GLY A 48 -17.69 20.60 14.83
CA GLY A 48 -18.78 21.12 14.01
C GLY A 48 -20.13 20.48 14.36
N ASN A 49 -20.97 20.31 13.35
CA ASN A 49 -22.26 19.65 13.43
C ASN A 49 -22.08 18.15 13.12
N ALA A 50 -21.82 17.40 14.19
CA ALA A 50 -21.63 15.96 14.16
C ALA A 50 -22.41 15.31 15.30
N GLU A 51 -23.22 14.31 15.00
CA GLU A 51 -24.04 13.60 15.98
C GLU A 51 -24.20 12.12 15.68
N ARG A 52 -24.42 11.32 16.73
CA ARG A 52 -24.72 9.90 16.58
C ARG A 52 -26.19 9.75 16.20
N SER A 53 -26.46 9.19 15.02
CA SER A 53 -27.80 9.04 14.47
C SER A 53 -28.20 7.58 14.34
N SER A 54 -29.49 7.30 14.52
CA SER A 54 -30.12 5.99 14.23
C SER A 54 -31.13 6.11 13.08
N GLU A 55 -31.13 7.25 12.38
CA GLU A 55 -32.06 7.55 11.29
C GLU A 55 -31.74 6.71 10.05
N ILE A 56 -30.45 6.65 9.71
CA ILE A 56 -29.88 5.92 8.59
C ILE A 56 -28.61 5.26 9.13
N THR A 57 -28.50 3.95 8.95
CA THR A 57 -27.38 3.12 9.42
C THR A 57 -26.98 2.13 8.33
N HIS A 58 -25.73 1.69 8.34
CA HIS A 58 -25.27 0.65 7.44
C HIS A 58 -25.81 -0.72 7.87
N ALA A 59 -25.82 -1.69 6.96
CA ALA A 59 -26.54 -2.94 7.18
C ALA A 59 -25.93 -3.76 8.33
N GLY A 60 -26.71 -3.94 9.40
CA GLY A 60 -26.24 -4.64 10.61
C GLY A 60 -25.88 -3.71 11.76
N SER A 61 -25.80 -2.40 11.51
CA SER A 61 -25.46 -1.36 12.48
C SER A 61 -26.71 -0.67 13.03
N GLY A 62 -26.66 -0.27 14.30
CA GLY A 62 -27.71 0.41 15.04
C GLY A 62 -27.53 1.92 15.09
N PHE A 63 -26.33 2.43 14.82
CA PHE A 63 -26.02 3.85 14.75
C PHE A 63 -25.03 4.16 13.64
N ALA A 64 -24.94 5.44 13.25
CA ALA A 64 -23.94 5.98 12.34
C ALA A 64 -23.57 7.41 12.78
N LEU A 65 -22.47 7.94 12.26
CA LEU A 65 -22.09 9.34 12.44
C LEU A 65 -22.80 10.20 11.40
N LYS A 66 -23.77 11.03 11.82
CA LYS A 66 -24.38 12.05 10.97
C LYS A 66 -23.54 13.33 11.05
N THR A 67 -23.24 13.90 9.90
CA THR A 67 -22.55 15.18 9.74
C THR A 67 -23.29 16.05 8.74
N PHE A 68 -23.26 17.36 8.98
CA PHE A 68 -23.82 18.38 8.10
C PHE A 68 -23.13 19.69 8.42
N GLY A 69 -23.29 20.72 7.61
CA GLY A 69 -22.60 21.97 7.86
C GLY A 69 -23.34 22.91 8.82
N CYS A 70 -22.63 23.93 9.31
CA CYS A 70 -23.21 24.96 10.18
C CYS A 70 -23.95 26.07 9.43
N PHE A 71 -23.78 26.15 8.10
CA PHE A 71 -24.25 27.24 7.26
C PHE A 71 -23.78 28.64 7.71
N CYS A 72 -22.58 28.70 8.29
CA CYS A 72 -22.07 29.87 9.01
C CYS A 72 -20.83 30.51 8.37
N ALA A 73 -20.10 29.77 7.53
CA ALA A 73 -18.97 30.25 6.73
C ALA A 73 -18.67 29.23 5.61
N ASP A 74 -17.93 29.66 4.60
CA ASP A 74 -17.34 28.76 3.60
C ASP A 74 -16.29 27.85 4.25
N TYR A 75 -16.07 26.68 3.66
CA TYR A 75 -15.08 25.67 4.07
C TYR A 75 -15.21 25.27 5.55
N ASN A 76 -16.41 24.88 5.97
CA ASN A 76 -16.69 24.44 7.33
C ASN A 76 -16.52 22.91 7.48
N GLY A 77 -15.54 22.49 8.27
CA GLY A 77 -15.32 21.08 8.61
C GLY A 77 -16.18 20.59 9.78
N ASN A 78 -16.77 19.41 9.62
CA ASN A 78 -17.63 18.74 10.59
C ASN A 78 -17.24 17.25 10.63
N GLY A 79 -17.34 16.60 11.79
CA GLY A 79 -16.93 15.19 11.89
C GLY A 79 -16.56 14.76 13.29
N ALA A 80 -15.76 13.70 13.35
CA ALA A 80 -15.23 13.15 14.58
C ALA A 80 -13.74 12.84 14.44
N VAL A 81 -13.00 12.90 15.54
CA VAL A 81 -11.59 12.49 15.62
C VAL A 81 -11.41 11.49 16.75
N SER A 82 -10.64 10.43 16.52
CA SER A 82 -10.35 9.45 17.57
C SER A 82 -9.58 10.09 18.74
N LEU A 83 -9.94 9.70 19.96
CA LEU A 83 -9.31 10.14 21.21
C LEU A 83 -8.21 9.20 21.71
N TYR A 84 -8.12 8.02 21.10
CA TYR A 84 -7.09 7.02 21.31
C TYR A 84 -6.13 7.01 20.13
N ASN A 85 -4.92 6.52 20.40
CA ASN A 85 -3.88 6.35 19.40
C ASN A 85 -3.82 4.88 19.02
N VAL A 86 -3.87 4.60 17.71
CA VAL A 86 -3.55 3.27 17.17
C VAL A 86 -2.03 3.22 16.99
N PRO A 87 -1.30 2.29 17.63
CA PRO A 87 0.15 2.17 17.41
C PRO A 87 0.41 1.71 15.96
N VAL A 88 1.45 2.26 15.34
CA VAL A 88 1.86 1.88 13.98
C VAL A 88 3.37 1.69 13.90
N ALA A 89 3.84 0.81 13.01
CA ALA A 89 5.25 0.70 12.65
C ALA A 89 5.53 1.41 11.33
N ALA A 90 6.67 2.10 11.22
CA ALA A 90 7.08 2.72 9.96
C ALA A 90 7.34 1.66 8.88
N GLY A 91 6.86 1.89 7.67
CA GLY A 91 6.92 0.96 6.54
C GLY A 91 5.72 0.00 6.46
N GLU A 92 4.97 -0.17 7.54
CA GLU A 92 3.82 -1.07 7.59
C GLU A 92 2.66 -0.53 6.74
N VAL A 93 1.99 -1.46 6.06
CA VAL A 93 0.86 -1.19 5.16
C VAL A 93 -0.44 -1.42 5.92
N TYR A 94 -1.38 -0.51 5.73
CA TYR A 94 -2.69 -0.55 6.36
C TYR A 94 -3.79 -0.36 5.33
N ARG A 95 -4.86 -1.14 5.47
CA ARG A 95 -6.11 -0.88 4.77
C ARG A 95 -6.97 0.07 5.58
N VAL A 96 -7.40 1.14 4.93
CA VAL A 96 -8.34 2.11 5.47
C VAL A 96 -9.66 1.96 4.72
N GLY A 97 -10.76 1.87 5.47
CA GLY A 97 -12.09 1.82 4.88
C GLY A 97 -13.14 2.54 5.69
N ALA A 98 -14.25 2.89 5.04
CA ALA A 98 -15.45 3.43 5.67
C ALA A 98 -16.61 3.44 4.68
N PHE A 99 -17.83 3.37 5.20
CA PHE A 99 -19.03 3.60 4.41
C PHE A 99 -19.53 5.01 4.61
N ALA A 100 -19.92 5.69 3.53
CA ALA A 100 -20.62 6.97 3.59
C ALA A 100 -21.92 6.96 2.78
N PHE A 101 -22.91 7.73 3.23
CA PHE A 101 -24.24 7.80 2.64
C PHE A 101 -24.77 9.23 2.66
N THR A 102 -25.43 9.64 1.57
CA THR A 102 -26.23 10.86 1.54
C THR A 102 -27.64 10.54 0.99
N PRO A 103 -28.73 10.95 1.67
CA PRO A 103 -30.09 10.65 1.23
C PRO A 103 -30.54 11.58 0.10
N ASP A 104 -31.42 11.10 -0.79
CA ASP A 104 -31.99 11.90 -1.88
C ASP A 104 -32.68 13.21 -1.42
N PHE A 105 -33.22 13.22 -0.19
CA PHE A 105 -34.00 14.35 0.34
C PHE A 105 -33.14 15.43 1.02
N ASP A 106 -31.90 15.11 1.38
CA ASP A 106 -30.93 16.00 2.04
C ASP A 106 -29.54 15.72 1.46
N THR A 107 -29.49 15.68 0.13
CA THR A 107 -28.32 15.26 -0.62
C THR A 107 -27.29 16.38 -0.75
N ILE A 108 -26.03 16.00 -0.83
CA ILE A 108 -24.92 16.89 -1.20
C ILE A 108 -24.70 16.96 -2.72
N ALA A 109 -25.45 16.18 -3.52
CA ALA A 109 -25.30 16.15 -4.98
C ALA A 109 -25.56 17.54 -5.60
N GLY A 110 -24.68 17.96 -6.51
CA GLY A 110 -24.73 19.27 -7.15
C GLY A 110 -24.21 20.43 -6.29
N THR A 111 -23.49 20.15 -5.20
CA THR A 111 -22.81 21.16 -4.35
C THR A 111 -21.28 21.02 -4.48
N ASN A 112 -20.49 21.79 -3.75
CA ASN A 112 -19.05 21.56 -3.61
C ASN A 112 -18.70 20.85 -2.29
N ASN A 113 -19.72 20.40 -1.55
CA ASN A 113 -19.54 19.65 -0.31
C ASN A 113 -19.00 18.25 -0.60
N TRP A 114 -18.30 17.67 0.37
CA TRP A 114 -17.86 16.27 0.29
C TRP A 114 -17.80 15.63 1.68
N SER A 115 -17.79 14.31 1.68
CA SER A 115 -17.60 13.49 2.87
C SER A 115 -16.61 12.37 2.59
N GLY A 116 -15.77 12.06 3.56
CA GLY A 116 -14.74 11.05 3.41
C GLY A 116 -14.16 10.59 4.74
N ILE A 117 -13.13 9.76 4.64
CA ILE A 117 -12.34 9.32 5.78
C ILE A 117 -10.89 9.74 5.59
N LYS A 118 -10.31 10.27 6.66
CA LYS A 118 -8.92 10.67 6.75
C LYS A 118 -8.23 9.93 7.89
N VAL A 119 -6.98 9.56 7.68
CA VAL A 119 -6.08 9.09 8.73
C VAL A 119 -4.87 10.02 8.82
N GLU A 120 -4.46 10.32 10.05
CA GLU A 120 -3.32 11.19 10.34
C GLU A 120 -2.26 10.38 11.08
N PHE A 121 -1.14 10.11 10.42
CA PHE A 121 0.03 9.49 11.02
C PHE A 121 0.79 10.52 11.85
N LYS A 122 1.13 10.15 13.08
CA LYS A 122 1.74 11.04 14.08
C LYS A 122 3.05 10.45 14.56
N ASN A 123 4.03 11.34 14.76
CA ASN A 123 5.28 10.98 15.41
C ASN A 123 5.11 10.89 16.94
N ALA A 124 6.17 10.49 17.64
CA ALA A 124 6.17 10.35 19.11
C ALA A 124 5.85 11.66 19.87
N GLY A 125 6.01 12.81 19.21
CA GLY A 125 5.65 14.13 19.75
C GLY A 125 4.17 14.50 19.55
N GLY A 126 3.40 13.68 18.83
CA GLY A 126 1.99 13.92 18.49
C GLY A 126 1.77 14.83 17.27
N SER A 127 2.84 15.24 16.58
CA SER A 127 2.72 16.02 15.35
C SER A 127 2.38 15.11 14.17
N VAL A 128 1.48 15.57 13.30
CA VAL A 128 1.16 14.88 12.05
C VAL A 128 2.36 14.92 11.10
N VAL A 129 2.75 13.77 10.57
CA VAL A 129 3.87 13.60 9.63
C VAL A 129 3.41 13.15 8.24
N SER A 130 2.28 12.45 8.16
CA SER A 130 1.63 12.06 6.90
C SER A 130 0.12 11.99 7.10
N ILE A 131 -0.60 12.13 6.00
CA ILE A 131 -2.04 11.97 5.92
C ILE A 131 -2.36 11.05 4.74
N ALA A 132 -3.38 10.22 4.92
CA ALA A 132 -4.05 9.55 3.81
C ALA A 132 -5.56 9.78 3.94
N GLU A 133 -6.22 10.12 2.83
CA GLU A 133 -7.63 10.49 2.80
C GLU A 133 -8.28 9.97 1.52
N GLN A 134 -9.50 9.47 1.63
CA GLN A 134 -10.35 9.22 0.48
C GLN A 134 -11.67 9.97 0.66
N ARG A 135 -12.05 10.76 -0.35
CA ARG A 135 -13.39 11.34 -0.46
C ARG A 135 -14.32 10.26 -0.98
N ILE A 136 -15.33 9.90 -0.18
CA ILE A 136 -16.28 8.85 -0.52
C ILE A 136 -17.46 9.42 -1.29
N LEU A 137 -17.94 10.59 -0.85
CA LEU A 137 -19.02 11.33 -1.49
C LEU A 137 -18.50 12.70 -1.91
N VAL A 138 -18.58 13.00 -3.19
CA VAL A 138 -18.12 14.27 -3.77
C VAL A 138 -19.31 14.95 -4.43
N GLY A 139 -19.86 15.99 -3.80
CA GLY A 139 -21.08 16.65 -4.27
C GLY A 139 -20.96 17.28 -5.65
N SER A 140 -19.76 17.65 -6.07
CA SER A 140 -19.48 18.25 -7.37
C SER A 140 -19.39 17.22 -8.50
N ASP A 141 -19.27 15.94 -8.15
CA ASP A 141 -19.28 14.84 -9.12
C ASP A 141 -20.71 14.66 -9.68
N PRO A 142 -20.92 14.86 -11.00
CA PRO A 142 -22.23 14.68 -11.62
C PRO A 142 -22.74 13.23 -11.56
N ASP A 143 -21.85 12.26 -11.37
CA ASP A 143 -22.16 10.83 -11.30
C ASP A 143 -22.26 10.33 -9.85
N MET A 144 -22.20 11.23 -8.84
CA MET A 144 -22.28 10.87 -7.44
C MET A 144 -23.59 10.12 -7.13
N VAL A 145 -23.44 8.94 -6.52
CA VAL A 145 -24.58 8.10 -6.11
C VAL A 145 -25.26 8.69 -4.87
N THR A 146 -26.58 8.73 -4.89
CA THR A 146 -27.43 9.18 -3.77
C THR A 146 -28.37 8.06 -3.35
N GLY A 147 -28.78 8.05 -2.08
CA GLY A 147 -29.72 7.04 -1.57
C GLY A 147 -29.13 5.63 -1.45
N ALA A 148 -27.82 5.49 -1.56
CA ALA A 148 -27.08 4.24 -1.35
C ALA A 148 -25.76 4.50 -0.61
N TRP A 149 -25.31 3.49 0.14
CA TRP A 149 -24.01 3.54 0.82
C TRP A 149 -22.89 3.35 -0.20
N GLN A 150 -21.83 4.13 -0.06
CA GLN A 150 -20.62 4.09 -0.88
C GLN A 150 -19.43 3.79 0.04
N GLU A 151 -18.41 3.11 -0.48
CA GLU A 151 -17.28 2.61 0.30
C GLU A 151 -15.99 3.33 -0.08
N ALA A 152 -15.22 3.75 0.92
CA ALA A 152 -13.77 3.93 0.79
C ALA A 152 -13.08 2.61 1.11
N ASN A 153 -12.07 2.28 0.32
CA ASN A 153 -11.16 1.16 0.56
C ASN A 153 -9.83 1.46 -0.15
N PHE A 154 -8.83 1.84 0.63
CA PHE A 154 -7.52 2.22 0.11
C PHE A 154 -6.39 1.79 1.05
N LEU A 155 -5.21 1.59 0.48
CA LEU A 155 -4.01 1.33 1.24
C LEU A 155 -3.34 2.63 1.67
N ALA A 156 -2.76 2.61 2.87
CA ALA A 156 -1.91 3.66 3.40
C ALA A 156 -0.65 3.06 4.04
N ILE A 157 0.47 3.76 3.89
CA ILE A 157 1.76 3.32 4.45
C ILE A 157 2.17 4.27 5.54
N ALA A 158 2.49 3.73 6.72
CA ALA A 158 3.02 4.52 7.81
C ALA A 158 4.42 5.04 7.44
N PRO A 159 4.64 6.37 7.36
CA PRO A 159 5.93 6.91 6.93
C PRO A 159 7.01 6.70 8.01
N VAL A 160 8.27 6.88 7.62
CA VAL A 160 9.40 6.91 8.56
C VAL A 160 9.14 7.92 9.69
N GLY A 161 9.26 7.46 10.94
CA GLY A 161 9.05 8.27 12.14
C GLY A 161 7.60 8.37 12.62
N ALA A 162 6.63 7.75 11.94
CA ALA A 162 5.31 7.53 12.49
C ALA A 162 5.35 6.52 13.64
N THR A 163 4.57 6.79 14.69
CA THR A 163 4.46 5.92 15.88
C THR A 163 3.02 5.66 16.28
N SER A 164 2.10 6.52 15.84
CA SER A 164 0.68 6.30 16.05
C SER A 164 -0.16 6.92 14.94
N LEU A 165 -1.44 6.58 14.93
CA LEU A 165 -2.43 7.09 14.00
C LEU A 165 -3.68 7.58 14.74
N THR A 166 -4.33 8.58 14.15
CA THR A 166 -5.71 8.97 14.49
C THR A 166 -6.59 8.96 13.24
N VAL A 167 -7.82 8.48 13.39
CA VAL A 167 -8.82 8.45 12.32
C VAL A 167 -9.79 9.63 12.45
N VAL A 168 -10.18 10.19 11.31
CA VAL A 168 -11.01 11.39 11.18
C VAL A 168 -12.03 11.20 10.04
N PRO A 169 -13.22 10.63 10.32
CA PRO A 169 -14.36 10.78 9.41
C PRO A 169 -14.76 12.25 9.33
N VAL A 170 -14.84 12.78 8.11
CA VAL A 170 -14.96 14.22 7.87
C VAL A 170 -16.02 14.53 6.82
N PHE A 171 -16.68 15.66 7.02
CA PHE A 171 -17.58 16.31 6.09
C PHE A 171 -17.17 17.78 5.97
N LEU A 172 -16.96 18.25 4.76
CA LEU A 172 -16.70 19.66 4.49
C LEU A 172 -17.91 20.29 3.80
N GLN A 173 -18.43 21.34 4.41
CA GLN A 173 -19.34 22.27 3.75
C GLN A 173 -18.51 23.32 3.01
N ALA A 174 -18.45 23.28 1.68
CA ALA A 174 -17.60 24.17 0.89
C ALA A 174 -18.19 25.59 0.81
N GLY A 175 -19.43 25.74 0.35
CA GLY A 175 -20.12 27.03 0.35
C GLY A 175 -21.02 27.21 1.57
N MET A 176 -21.10 28.43 2.13
CA MET A 176 -21.90 28.71 3.34
C MET A 176 -23.40 28.38 3.23
N ASP A 177 -23.95 28.37 2.02
CA ASP A 177 -25.38 28.10 1.73
C ASP A 177 -25.62 26.72 1.08
N GLU A 178 -24.57 25.88 0.94
CA GLU A 178 -24.67 24.59 0.26
C GLU A 178 -25.29 23.52 1.18
N PRO A 179 -26.42 22.89 0.79
CA PRO A 179 -27.17 21.95 1.61
C PRO A 179 -26.54 20.55 1.67
N GLY A 180 -27.19 19.70 2.47
CA GLY A 180 -26.94 18.27 2.48
C GLY A 180 -26.29 17.79 3.77
N ALA A 181 -26.45 16.49 3.99
CA ALA A 181 -25.88 15.78 5.12
C ALA A 181 -25.24 14.45 4.65
N SER A 182 -24.28 13.98 5.45
CA SER A 182 -23.60 12.71 5.24
C SER A 182 -23.69 11.85 6.49
N TRP A 183 -23.84 10.55 6.29
CA TRP A 183 -23.75 9.53 7.33
C TRP A 183 -22.51 8.71 7.06
N THR A 184 -21.66 8.51 8.06
CA THR A 184 -20.48 7.65 8.00
C THR A 184 -20.62 6.50 8.98
N ASP A 185 -20.28 5.29 8.55
CA ASP A 185 -20.45 4.06 9.34
C ASP A 185 -19.39 3.01 8.97
N ASP A 186 -19.29 1.95 9.78
CA ASP A 186 -18.45 0.77 9.55
C ASP A 186 -17.02 1.09 9.07
N MET A 187 -16.31 1.93 9.84
CA MET A 187 -14.92 2.29 9.53
C MET A 187 -13.97 1.11 9.76
N ASN A 188 -12.90 1.01 8.97
CA ASN A 188 -11.85 0.02 9.11
C ASN A 188 -10.46 0.67 9.11
N PHE A 189 -9.62 0.16 10.01
CA PHE A 189 -8.17 0.35 9.95
C PHE A 189 -7.51 -0.96 10.38
N SER A 190 -6.93 -1.68 9.43
CA SER A 190 -6.34 -3.01 9.66
C SER A 190 -4.97 -3.08 8.99
N VAL A 191 -4.08 -3.91 9.54
CA VAL A 191 -2.84 -4.28 8.86
C VAL A 191 -3.19 -5.02 7.56
N ASP A 192 -2.44 -4.76 6.51
CA ASP A 192 -2.63 -5.33 5.18
C ASP A 192 -1.28 -5.42 4.45
N LYS A 193 -1.28 -5.84 3.19
CA LYS A 193 -0.09 -5.96 2.35
C LYS A 193 -0.23 -5.22 1.02
N ARG A 194 0.90 -5.00 0.33
CA ARG A 194 0.88 -4.53 -1.06
C ARG A 194 0.31 -5.64 -1.93
N ASP A 195 -0.39 -5.27 -3.00
CA ASP A 195 -0.74 -6.22 -4.06
C ASP A 195 0.52 -6.53 -4.88
N PRO A 196 1.03 -7.79 -4.92
CA PRO A 196 2.21 -8.11 -5.71
C PRO A 196 2.04 -7.84 -7.21
N ALA A 197 0.80 -7.89 -7.72
CA ALA A 197 0.50 -7.57 -9.12
C ALA A 197 0.40 -6.06 -9.39
N ALA A 198 0.22 -5.24 -8.35
CA ALA A 198 0.13 -3.79 -8.42
C ALA A 198 0.79 -3.15 -7.17
N PRO A 199 2.12 -3.24 -7.04
CA PRO A 199 2.82 -2.96 -5.78
C PRO A 199 2.79 -1.50 -5.37
N LEU A 200 2.49 -0.55 -6.26
CA LEU A 200 2.39 0.87 -5.92
C LEU A 200 1.16 1.16 -5.07
N VAL A 201 1.35 1.91 -3.99
CA VAL A 201 0.24 2.51 -3.24
C VAL A 201 -0.04 3.90 -3.82
N ASN A 202 -1.32 4.15 -4.12
CA ASN A 202 -1.81 5.41 -4.66
C ASN A 202 -1.13 5.86 -5.99
N PRO A 203 -1.09 4.99 -7.02
CA PRO A 203 -0.38 5.25 -8.28
C PRO A 203 -0.96 6.38 -9.15
N SER A 204 -2.25 6.69 -8.97
CA SER A 204 -2.97 7.74 -9.69
C SER A 204 -3.14 9.03 -8.87
N PHE A 205 -2.56 9.09 -7.67
CA PHE A 205 -2.59 10.28 -6.80
C PHE A 205 -3.98 10.71 -6.35
N ASP A 206 -4.93 9.79 -6.30
CA ASP A 206 -6.33 10.08 -6.02
C ASP A 206 -6.63 10.22 -4.51
N ASN A 207 -5.79 9.64 -3.65
CA ASN A 207 -5.98 9.62 -2.20
C ASN A 207 -4.98 10.52 -1.45
N GLY A 208 -5.43 11.38 -0.54
CA GLY A 208 -4.56 12.10 0.41
C GLY A 208 -4.33 13.59 0.15
N VAL A 209 -5.18 14.27 -0.63
CA VAL A 209 -5.02 15.72 -0.93
C VAL A 209 -5.78 16.59 0.08
N ASP A 210 -5.05 17.29 0.96
CA ASP A 210 -5.62 18.38 1.76
C ASP A 210 -5.69 19.70 0.95
N TYR A 211 -6.75 20.48 1.20
CA TYR A 211 -7.16 21.71 0.52
C TYR A 211 -6.11 22.82 0.41
N SER A 212 -4.97 22.69 1.10
CA SER A 212 -3.98 23.74 1.16
C SER A 212 -3.04 23.80 -0.06
N TYR A 213 -3.06 22.80 -0.96
CA TYR A 213 -2.11 22.69 -2.09
C TYR A 213 -0.63 22.84 -1.64
N GLN A 214 -0.34 22.59 -0.37
CA GLN A 214 0.97 22.80 0.24
C GLN A 214 1.61 21.45 0.61
N THR A 215 2.84 21.28 0.16
CA THR A 215 3.71 20.10 0.20
C THR A 215 4.21 19.71 1.61
N SER A 216 3.60 20.20 2.69
CA SER A 216 4.16 20.01 4.05
C SER A 216 3.87 18.64 4.66
N VAL A 217 3.08 17.78 4.01
CA VAL A 217 2.66 16.48 4.54
C VAL A 217 2.93 15.42 3.48
N ILE A 218 3.61 14.32 3.88
CA ILE A 218 3.84 13.16 3.02
C ILE A 218 2.50 12.64 2.49
N PHE A 219 2.40 12.53 1.17
CA PHE A 219 1.20 12.15 0.45
C PHE A 219 1.15 10.63 0.32
N ASN A 220 0.23 9.99 1.04
CA ASN A 220 -0.07 8.56 1.03
C ASN A 220 0.91 7.65 0.23
N ALA A 221 2.02 7.24 0.88
CA ALA A 221 3.13 6.40 0.37
C ALA A 221 4.19 7.06 -0.55
N TRP A 222 3.98 8.28 -1.02
CA TRP A 222 4.96 9.06 -1.80
C TRP A 222 5.77 9.97 -0.88
N ASP A 223 6.78 9.40 -0.25
CA ASP A 223 7.43 9.88 0.97
C ASP A 223 8.63 10.82 0.75
N GLU A 224 9.34 10.76 -0.38
CA GLU A 224 10.37 11.75 -0.72
C GLU A 224 9.88 12.70 -1.84
N GLN A 225 9.14 13.71 -1.41
CA GLN A 225 8.74 14.83 -2.24
C GLN A 225 9.80 15.94 -2.19
N TYR A 226 10.19 16.45 -3.36
CA TYR A 226 11.14 17.54 -3.46
C TYR A 226 10.76 18.53 -4.56
N GLY A 227 11.12 19.78 -4.31
CA GLY A 227 10.81 20.90 -5.18
C GLY A 227 9.34 21.33 -5.12
N ASN A 228 8.80 21.81 -6.24
CA ASN A 228 7.43 22.34 -6.29
C ASN A 228 6.48 21.30 -6.86
N ILE A 229 5.61 20.79 -5.98
CA ILE A 229 4.61 19.78 -6.29
C ILE A 229 3.26 20.30 -5.80
N PHE A 230 2.21 20.01 -6.55
CA PHE A 230 0.82 20.21 -6.14
C PHE A 230 -0.02 19.08 -6.74
N PHE A 231 -1.25 18.89 -6.26
CA PHE A 231 -2.17 17.93 -6.85
C PHE A 231 -3.26 18.70 -7.61
N ASP A 232 -3.42 18.39 -8.90
CA ASP A 232 -4.32 19.06 -9.84
C ASP A 232 -5.63 18.29 -9.94
N ASP A 233 -6.75 18.92 -9.54
CA ASP A 233 -8.11 18.38 -9.59
C ASP A 233 -8.88 18.80 -10.85
N PHE A 234 -8.22 19.45 -11.80
CA PHE A 234 -8.80 19.85 -13.09
C PHE A 234 -8.22 19.07 -14.27
N ASN A 235 -6.92 18.75 -14.22
CA ASN A 235 -6.21 18.08 -15.31
C ASN A 235 -5.67 16.74 -14.82
N TYR A 236 -6.45 15.68 -14.99
CA TYR A 236 -6.09 14.32 -14.61
C TYR A 236 -6.43 13.34 -15.74
N LEU A 237 -5.81 12.17 -15.71
CA LEU A 237 -6.10 11.04 -16.59
C LEU A 237 -7.05 10.05 -15.91
N SER A 238 -6.81 9.77 -14.62
CA SER A 238 -7.73 9.08 -13.72
C SER A 238 -8.27 10.07 -12.69
N PRO A 239 -9.60 10.15 -12.47
CA PRO A 239 -10.14 11.05 -11.47
C PRO A 239 -9.87 10.56 -10.03
N PRO A 240 -9.76 11.48 -9.04
CA PRO A 240 -9.97 12.92 -9.19
C PRO A 240 -8.71 13.79 -9.28
N HIS A 241 -7.48 13.26 -9.22
CA HIS A 241 -6.28 14.11 -9.17
C HIS A 241 -5.15 13.64 -10.08
N SER A 242 -4.19 14.53 -10.34
CA SER A 242 -2.87 14.17 -10.85
C SER A 242 -1.77 14.94 -10.12
N ALA A 243 -0.52 14.48 -10.18
CA ALA A 243 0.60 15.18 -9.59
C ALA A 243 1.14 16.28 -10.52
N GLY A 244 0.85 17.53 -10.21
CA GLY A 244 1.38 18.72 -10.86
C GLY A 244 2.78 19.08 -10.36
N MET A 245 3.73 19.36 -11.26
CA MET A 245 5.11 19.70 -10.92
C MET A 245 5.65 20.83 -11.79
N PHE A 246 6.54 21.64 -11.20
CA PHE A 246 7.31 22.67 -11.89
C PHE A 246 8.60 22.98 -11.12
N GLY A 247 9.54 23.63 -11.78
CA GLY A 247 10.92 23.72 -11.33
C GLY A 247 11.09 24.60 -10.10
N THR A 248 12.13 24.33 -9.32
CA THR A 248 12.47 25.07 -8.10
C THR A 248 13.09 26.45 -8.35
N PHE A 249 13.37 26.78 -9.61
CA PHE A 249 14.03 27.99 -10.08
C PHE A 249 15.08 28.54 -9.08
N PRO A 250 16.10 27.74 -8.72
CA PRO A 250 17.06 28.12 -7.68
C PRO A 250 17.84 29.38 -8.09
N ASP A 251 18.25 30.19 -7.13
CA ASP A 251 19.13 31.36 -7.31
C ASP A 251 20.18 31.28 -6.19
N TYR A 252 21.19 30.42 -6.40
CA TYR A 252 22.21 30.10 -5.41
C TYR A 252 23.20 31.25 -5.22
N ASP A 253 23.43 32.07 -6.25
CA ASP A 253 24.36 33.20 -6.20
C ASP A 253 23.70 34.54 -5.80
N GLY A 254 22.37 34.58 -5.77
CA GLY A 254 21.56 35.71 -5.31
C GLY A 254 21.55 36.89 -6.27
N ASP A 255 21.83 36.65 -7.55
CA ASP A 255 21.88 37.68 -8.58
C ASP A 255 20.49 38.02 -9.17
N GLY A 256 19.45 37.28 -8.75
CA GLY A 256 18.08 37.42 -9.23
C GLY A 256 17.82 36.73 -10.56
N GLN A 257 18.77 35.93 -11.05
CA GLN A 257 18.63 34.99 -12.17
C GLN A 257 18.53 33.57 -11.62
N CYS A 258 17.84 32.73 -12.38
CA CYS A 258 17.72 31.33 -12.02
C CYS A 258 18.98 30.58 -12.46
N ASP A 259 19.51 29.78 -11.54
CA ASP A 259 20.58 28.83 -11.73
C ASP A 259 20.09 27.51 -12.34
N PRO A 260 20.92 26.88 -13.20
CA PRO A 260 20.62 25.58 -13.76
C PRO A 260 20.36 24.47 -12.74
N GLY A 261 19.55 23.49 -13.13
CA GLY A 261 19.36 22.24 -12.38
C GLY A 261 18.11 22.20 -11.49
N GLY A 262 17.05 22.93 -11.84
CA GLY A 262 15.77 22.81 -11.17
C GLY A 262 15.17 21.41 -11.36
N VAL A 263 14.78 20.75 -10.27
CA VAL A 263 14.12 19.44 -10.31
C VAL A 263 12.96 19.45 -9.33
N SER A 264 11.85 18.84 -9.71
CA SER A 264 10.73 18.58 -8.79
C SER A 264 10.16 17.20 -9.08
N GLY A 265 9.89 16.46 -8.02
CA GLY A 265 9.56 15.04 -8.16
C GLY A 265 9.15 14.40 -6.85
N LEU A 266 8.58 13.23 -6.99
CA LEU A 266 8.11 12.38 -5.93
C LEU A 266 8.51 10.94 -6.23
N ASN A 267 8.66 10.17 -5.17
CA ASN A 267 9.12 8.80 -5.27
C ASN A 267 8.47 7.92 -4.20
N GLN A 268 8.52 6.62 -4.46
CA GLN A 268 8.00 5.59 -3.57
C GLN A 268 9.00 4.43 -3.58
N VAL A 269 9.29 3.90 -2.39
CA VAL A 269 10.12 2.71 -2.22
C VAL A 269 9.23 1.47 -2.18
N ILE A 270 9.58 0.47 -2.98
CA ILE A 270 8.92 -0.82 -3.06
C ILE A 270 9.91 -1.87 -2.56
N PRO A 271 9.68 -2.48 -1.39
CA PRO A 271 10.49 -3.58 -0.88
C PRO A 271 10.21 -4.89 -1.64
N GLY A 272 10.98 -5.94 -1.37
CA GLY A 272 10.71 -7.27 -1.90
C GLY A 272 11.01 -7.44 -3.39
N VAL A 273 11.96 -6.65 -3.91
CA VAL A 273 12.49 -6.83 -5.26
C VAL A 273 13.91 -7.36 -5.15
N PHE A 274 14.20 -8.43 -5.87
CA PHE A 274 15.43 -9.19 -5.69
C PHE A 274 16.21 -9.36 -6.98
N GLU A 275 17.44 -9.88 -6.87
CA GLU A 275 18.29 -10.13 -8.03
C GLU A 275 17.56 -10.93 -9.12
N GLY A 276 17.71 -10.49 -10.36
CA GLY A 276 17.10 -11.15 -11.52
C GLY A 276 15.66 -10.73 -11.82
N ASP A 277 14.92 -10.17 -10.86
CA ASP A 277 13.55 -9.69 -11.09
C ASP A 277 13.50 -8.67 -12.23
N LEU A 278 12.53 -8.83 -13.12
CA LEU A 278 12.29 -7.87 -14.20
C LEU A 278 11.26 -6.85 -13.73
N VAL A 279 11.70 -5.61 -13.62
CA VAL A 279 10.85 -4.49 -13.23
C VAL A 279 10.46 -3.71 -14.47
N THR A 280 9.15 -3.47 -14.66
CA THR A 280 8.61 -2.63 -15.72
C THR A 280 7.83 -1.48 -15.11
N LEU A 281 8.22 -0.25 -15.44
CA LEU A 281 7.58 0.98 -14.99
C LEU A 281 6.98 1.69 -16.20
N SER A 282 5.73 2.12 -16.08
CA SER A 282 5.15 3.10 -16.99
C SER A 282 4.57 4.28 -16.22
N MET A 283 4.56 5.45 -16.85
CA MET A 283 3.83 6.61 -16.33
C MET A 283 3.29 7.46 -17.47
N SER A 284 2.22 8.20 -17.17
CA SER A 284 1.63 9.16 -18.11
C SER A 284 1.94 10.59 -17.67
N SER A 285 2.24 11.45 -18.64
CA SER A 285 2.47 12.86 -18.41
C SER A 285 1.78 13.75 -19.42
N TRP A 286 1.45 14.96 -18.98
CA TRP A 286 0.72 15.98 -19.71
C TRP A 286 1.26 17.36 -19.38
N THR A 287 1.27 18.28 -20.36
CA THR A 287 1.63 19.69 -20.13
C THR A 287 0.54 20.60 -20.71
N PRO A 288 0.12 21.65 -19.96
CA PRO A 288 -0.91 22.57 -20.42
C PRO A 288 -0.39 23.50 -21.51
N ALA A 289 -1.23 23.86 -22.48
CA ALA A 289 -0.85 24.84 -23.51
C ALA A 289 -0.50 26.24 -22.95
N PHE A 290 -1.06 26.63 -21.80
CA PHE A 290 -0.81 27.93 -21.18
C PHE A 290 0.51 28.00 -20.41
N ASP A 291 1.09 26.86 -20.03
CA ASP A 291 2.33 26.73 -19.26
C ASP A 291 3.10 25.49 -19.74
N SER A 292 3.39 25.50 -21.04
CA SER A 292 3.94 24.35 -21.76
C SER A 292 5.46 24.27 -21.63
N ILE A 293 5.97 23.03 -21.57
CA ILE A 293 7.41 22.76 -21.68
C ILE A 293 7.91 22.69 -23.14
N VAL A 294 7.02 22.74 -24.15
CA VAL A 294 7.39 22.65 -25.56
C VAL A 294 8.24 23.85 -25.99
N GLY A 295 9.37 23.57 -26.64
CA GLY A 295 10.36 24.57 -27.04
C GLY A 295 11.37 24.93 -25.95
N THR A 296 11.41 24.19 -24.84
CA THR A 296 12.40 24.33 -23.76
C THR A 296 13.29 23.08 -23.67
N ASP A 297 14.37 23.14 -22.88
CA ASP A 297 15.21 21.97 -22.57
C ASP A 297 14.67 21.14 -21.38
N ASN A 298 13.44 21.42 -20.94
CA ASN A 298 12.78 20.70 -19.86
C ASN A 298 12.35 19.31 -20.32
N TYR A 299 12.38 18.32 -19.43
CA TYR A 299 11.90 16.98 -19.73
C TYR A 299 11.33 16.29 -18.50
N VAL A 300 10.41 15.35 -18.73
CA VAL A 300 9.82 14.51 -17.70
C VAL A 300 10.56 13.17 -17.69
N LEU A 301 11.16 12.85 -16.55
CA LEU A 301 11.97 11.65 -16.37
C LEU A 301 11.23 10.65 -15.47
N GLN A 302 11.18 9.41 -15.93
CA GLN A 302 10.86 8.25 -15.13
C GLN A 302 12.13 7.47 -14.81
N LYS A 303 12.26 6.96 -13.59
CA LYS A 303 13.44 6.22 -13.16
C LYS A 303 13.06 5.06 -12.23
N ILE A 304 13.72 3.93 -12.43
CA ILE A 304 13.78 2.80 -11.51
C ILE A 304 15.18 2.82 -10.90
N GLU A 305 15.29 3.07 -9.60
CA GLU A 305 16.53 2.92 -8.83
C GLU A 305 16.51 1.57 -8.11
N PHE A 306 17.50 0.71 -8.35
CA PHE A 306 17.67 -0.55 -7.63
C PHE A 306 18.49 -0.31 -6.37
N LEU A 307 17.98 -0.72 -5.22
CA LEU A 307 18.53 -0.40 -3.92
C LEU A 307 18.94 -1.68 -3.18
N GLY A 308 20.05 -1.59 -2.44
CA GLY A 308 20.44 -2.58 -1.44
C GLY A 308 20.12 -2.09 -0.03
N SER A 309 20.98 -2.44 0.93
CA SER A 309 20.82 -2.02 2.33
C SER A 309 20.99 -0.52 2.60
N ASP A 310 21.68 0.20 1.71
CA ASP A 310 21.78 1.67 1.77
C ASP A 310 20.85 2.32 0.73
N LEU A 311 19.66 2.74 1.18
CA LEU A 311 18.66 3.40 0.35
C LEU A 311 19.14 4.75 -0.23
N GLY A 312 20.19 5.35 0.34
CA GLY A 312 20.75 6.62 -0.14
C GLY A 312 21.71 6.48 -1.32
N SER A 313 22.13 5.25 -1.64
CA SER A 313 23.09 4.97 -2.71
C SER A 313 22.60 3.81 -3.58
N PRO A 314 21.78 4.09 -4.63
CA PRO A 314 21.32 3.06 -5.55
C PRO A 314 22.48 2.25 -6.16
N ILE A 315 22.27 0.93 -6.26
CA ILE A 315 23.20 -0.02 -6.88
C ILE A 315 23.31 0.27 -8.38
N ASP A 316 22.16 0.41 -9.02
CA ASP A 316 22.02 0.75 -10.43
C ASP A 316 20.70 1.48 -10.66
N PHE A 317 20.48 1.99 -11.87
CA PHE A 317 19.20 2.56 -12.27
C PHE A 317 18.92 2.43 -13.76
N VAL A 318 17.64 2.38 -14.10
CA VAL A 318 17.14 2.61 -15.46
C VAL A 318 16.34 3.90 -15.47
N ALA A 319 16.50 4.71 -16.52
CA ALA A 319 15.75 5.94 -16.68
C ALA A 319 15.24 6.08 -18.11
N GLY A 320 14.09 6.74 -18.27
CA GLY A 320 13.48 7.04 -19.56
C GLY A 320 12.79 8.39 -19.53
N VAL A 321 12.63 8.99 -20.72
CA VAL A 321 11.94 10.26 -20.89
C VAL A 321 10.50 9.98 -21.32
N VAL A 322 9.55 10.61 -20.64
CA VAL A 322 8.11 10.56 -20.98
C VAL A 322 7.76 11.70 -21.93
N LEU A 323 8.24 12.90 -21.62
CA LEU A 323 8.11 14.10 -22.44
C LEU A 323 9.44 14.82 -22.54
N ASP A 324 9.84 15.22 -23.74
CA ASP A 324 11.05 16.00 -24.02
C ASP A 324 10.64 17.33 -24.66
N GLY A 325 10.80 18.44 -23.92
CA GLY A 325 10.41 19.79 -24.34
C GLY A 325 11.09 20.25 -25.62
N THR A 326 12.24 19.67 -26.01
CA THR A 326 12.91 19.99 -27.28
C THR A 326 12.21 19.33 -28.48
N GLY A 327 11.38 18.32 -28.22
CA GLY A 327 10.61 17.55 -29.18
C GLY A 327 9.35 18.26 -29.69
N GLY A 328 8.72 17.65 -30.69
CA GLY A 328 7.44 18.09 -31.22
C GLY A 328 6.32 17.17 -30.75
N PHE A 329 5.57 17.60 -29.74
CA PHE A 329 4.35 16.95 -29.28
C PHE A 329 3.27 18.01 -29.02
N ASP A 330 2.01 17.58 -28.97
CA ASP A 330 0.88 18.48 -28.80
C ASP A 330 0.66 18.75 -27.32
N ASN A 331 0.47 20.03 -26.98
CA ASN A 331 -0.01 20.40 -25.64
C ASN A 331 -1.40 19.83 -25.38
N ASP A 332 -1.78 19.83 -24.11
CA ASP A 332 -3.10 19.38 -23.66
C ASP A 332 -3.41 17.90 -24.01
N THR A 333 -2.37 17.08 -24.25
CA THR A 333 -2.47 15.65 -24.59
C THR A 333 -1.64 14.80 -23.64
N TRP A 334 -2.20 13.70 -23.15
CA TRP A 334 -1.50 12.74 -22.29
C TRP A 334 -0.62 11.82 -23.13
N TYR A 335 0.64 11.66 -22.69
CA TYR A 335 1.62 10.76 -23.29
C TYR A 335 2.14 9.80 -22.23
N SER A 336 2.28 8.53 -22.60
CA SER A 336 2.81 7.50 -21.71
C SER A 336 4.09 6.93 -22.28
N SER A 337 5.01 6.54 -21.40
CA SER A 337 6.27 5.89 -21.75
C SER A 337 6.52 4.76 -20.78
N GLU A 338 7.26 3.74 -21.21
CA GLU A 338 7.58 2.56 -20.41
C GLU A 338 9.10 2.35 -20.42
N ILE A 339 9.64 1.96 -19.27
CA ILE A 339 11.01 1.48 -19.12
C ILE A 339 11.00 0.16 -18.35
N SER A 340 12.00 -0.67 -18.60
CA SER A 340 12.20 -1.89 -17.84
C SER A 340 13.68 -2.16 -17.58
N GLY A 341 13.96 -2.89 -16.51
CA GLY A 341 15.30 -3.27 -16.08
C GLY A 341 15.27 -4.54 -15.24
N SER A 342 16.31 -5.36 -15.38
CA SER A 342 16.51 -6.51 -14.49
C SER A 342 17.30 -6.06 -13.27
N ALA A 343 16.82 -6.45 -12.09
CA ALA A 343 17.42 -6.09 -10.81
C ALA A 343 18.83 -6.71 -10.67
N PRO A 344 19.87 -5.89 -10.43
CA PRO A 344 21.23 -6.37 -10.25
C PRO A 344 21.41 -7.11 -8.92
N ALA A 345 22.54 -7.81 -8.79
CA ALA A 345 22.92 -8.49 -7.56
C ALA A 345 22.92 -7.56 -6.34
N GLY A 346 22.37 -8.05 -5.22
CA GLY A 346 22.24 -7.31 -3.97
C GLY A 346 21.04 -6.34 -3.90
N THR A 347 20.15 -6.35 -4.90
CA THR A 347 18.89 -5.62 -4.83
C THR A 347 17.97 -6.24 -3.77
N THR A 348 17.41 -5.41 -2.90
CA THR A 348 16.39 -5.80 -1.89
C THR A 348 15.11 -4.98 -2.03
N SER A 349 15.17 -3.87 -2.75
CA SER A 349 14.07 -2.95 -2.98
C SER A 349 14.35 -2.10 -4.21
N ILE A 350 13.31 -1.42 -4.70
CA ILE A 350 13.44 -0.41 -5.75
C ILE A 350 12.82 0.91 -5.29
N ARG A 351 13.27 2.00 -5.89
CA ARG A 351 12.60 3.31 -5.80
C ARG A 351 12.17 3.75 -7.18
N ILE A 352 10.88 4.01 -7.31
CA ILE A 352 10.31 4.63 -8.51
C ILE A 352 10.35 6.13 -8.33
N VAL A 353 10.90 6.84 -9.32
CA VAL A 353 10.98 8.31 -9.32
C VAL A 353 10.24 8.86 -10.53
N ALA A 354 9.31 9.77 -10.25
CA ALA A 354 8.59 10.55 -11.24
C ALA A 354 8.94 12.03 -11.04
N GLN A 355 9.59 12.65 -12.04
CA GLN A 355 10.08 14.01 -11.89
C GLN A 355 10.09 14.82 -13.18
N ILE A 356 10.00 16.13 -13.04
CA ILE A 356 10.39 17.10 -14.06
C ILE A 356 11.81 17.59 -13.80
N VAL A 357 12.60 17.68 -14.87
CA VAL A 357 13.92 18.32 -14.86
C VAL A 357 13.86 19.57 -15.72
N GLN A 358 14.33 20.69 -15.19
CA GLN A 358 14.36 21.99 -15.85
C GLN A 358 15.80 22.52 -15.81
N PRO A 359 16.66 22.04 -16.72
CA PRO A 359 18.10 22.31 -16.69
C PRO A 359 18.41 23.79 -16.80
N ASP A 360 17.70 24.52 -17.66
CA ASP A 360 17.99 25.92 -17.99
C ASP A 360 16.87 26.88 -17.58
N CYS A 361 16.18 26.54 -16.49
CA CYS A 361 15.09 27.37 -15.93
C CYS A 361 13.97 27.70 -16.95
N GLY A 362 13.77 26.83 -17.95
CA GLY A 362 12.71 26.98 -18.93
C GLY A 362 11.36 26.99 -18.22
N ALA A 363 10.43 27.84 -18.64
CA ALA A 363 9.08 27.84 -18.11
C ALA A 363 8.34 26.53 -18.43
N GLY A 364 7.20 26.32 -17.79
CA GLY A 364 6.35 25.17 -18.02
C GLY A 364 6.15 24.32 -16.78
N SER A 365 5.00 23.66 -16.74
CA SER A 365 4.63 22.69 -15.73
C SER A 365 4.10 21.42 -16.39
N ILE A 366 4.09 20.34 -15.62
CA ILE A 366 3.62 19.03 -16.07
C ILE A 366 2.68 18.44 -15.04
N ARG A 367 1.86 17.50 -15.48
CA ARG A 367 1.03 16.61 -14.66
C ARG A 367 1.55 15.19 -14.87
N ILE A 368 1.60 14.39 -13.81
CA ILE A 368 1.91 12.96 -13.84
C ILE A 368 0.72 12.22 -13.26
N ASP A 369 0.33 11.13 -13.92
CA ASP A 369 -0.80 10.30 -13.50
C ASP A 369 -0.61 8.86 -14.03
N ASN A 370 -1.38 7.92 -13.49
CA ASN A 370 -1.37 6.49 -13.81
C ASN A 370 0.05 5.94 -13.89
N VAL A 371 0.76 6.01 -12.77
CA VAL A 371 2.06 5.34 -12.63
C VAL A 371 1.80 3.85 -12.41
N ASP A 372 2.25 3.00 -13.32
CA ASP A 372 2.05 1.56 -13.23
C ASP A 372 3.40 0.85 -13.07
N LEU A 373 3.42 -0.20 -12.24
CA LEU A 373 4.62 -0.95 -11.93
C LEU A 373 4.28 -2.44 -11.94
N ALA A 374 5.04 -3.20 -12.72
CA ALA A 374 5.00 -4.65 -12.70
C ALA A 374 6.38 -5.19 -12.29
N VAL A 375 6.37 -6.18 -11.40
CA VAL A 375 7.57 -6.94 -11.00
C VAL A 375 7.34 -8.40 -11.37
N GLU A 376 8.13 -8.90 -12.31
CA GLU A 376 8.13 -10.30 -12.71
C GLU A 376 9.32 -11.00 -12.05
N SER A 377 9.06 -12.03 -11.24
CA SER A 377 10.14 -12.69 -10.50
C SER A 377 11.16 -13.34 -11.44
N GLY A 378 12.44 -13.06 -11.19
CA GLY A 378 13.58 -13.70 -11.85
C GLY A 378 14.11 -14.93 -11.11
N GLY A 379 13.56 -15.24 -9.93
CA GLY A 379 13.94 -16.38 -9.10
C GLY A 379 15.18 -16.18 -8.24
N GLY A 380 15.70 -14.96 -8.11
CA GLY A 380 16.84 -14.63 -7.23
C GLY A 380 16.44 -13.95 -5.91
N GLY A 381 15.15 -13.97 -5.58
CA GLY A 381 14.67 -13.63 -4.24
C GLY A 381 14.80 -14.79 -3.26
N PRO A 382 14.80 -14.50 -1.94
CA PRO A 382 14.77 -15.55 -0.94
C PRO A 382 13.60 -16.48 -1.28
N THR A 383 13.87 -17.78 -1.26
CA THR A 383 12.83 -18.80 -1.37
C THR A 383 11.71 -18.41 -0.41
N SER A 384 10.50 -18.12 -0.94
CA SER A 384 9.32 -17.64 -0.20
C SER A 384 9.39 -17.97 1.28
N CYS A 385 9.53 -16.95 2.12
CA CYS A 385 9.34 -17.10 3.56
C CYS A 385 7.87 -17.41 3.79
N VAL A 386 7.55 -18.70 3.82
CA VAL A 386 6.16 -19.18 3.83
C VAL A 386 5.37 -18.60 5.02
N GLY A 387 6.04 -18.15 6.10
CA GLY A 387 5.40 -17.53 7.26
C GLY A 387 5.44 -16.00 7.34
N ASP A 388 6.02 -15.28 6.38
CA ASP A 388 6.06 -13.81 6.40
C ASP A 388 4.85 -13.28 5.63
N PHE A 389 3.71 -13.15 6.32
CA PHE A 389 2.43 -12.87 5.68
C PHE A 389 2.20 -11.39 5.39
N ASN A 390 2.92 -10.51 6.10
CA ASN A 390 2.88 -9.06 5.86
C ASN A 390 4.05 -8.57 5.00
N ASP A 391 4.90 -9.48 4.52
CA ASP A 391 6.09 -9.24 3.70
C ASP A 391 7.05 -8.20 4.32
N ASP A 392 7.16 -8.18 5.66
CA ASP A 392 8.04 -7.25 6.40
C ASP A 392 9.49 -7.75 6.52
N GLY A 393 9.77 -8.94 5.99
CA GLY A 393 11.06 -9.61 5.99
C GLY A 393 11.35 -10.40 7.28
N THR A 394 10.41 -10.45 8.23
CA THR A 394 10.57 -11.12 9.53
C THR A 394 9.29 -11.82 9.95
N VAL A 395 9.31 -13.15 10.03
CA VAL A 395 8.22 -13.94 10.62
C VAL A 395 8.13 -13.66 12.12
N ASN A 396 7.14 -12.86 12.53
CA ASN A 396 7.00 -12.38 13.89
C ASN A 396 5.54 -12.36 14.40
N GLY A 397 5.29 -11.62 15.49
CA GLY A 397 3.95 -11.52 16.07
C GLY A 397 2.93 -10.81 15.18
N ALA A 398 3.37 -9.98 14.23
CA ALA A 398 2.53 -9.33 13.24
C ALA A 398 1.94 -10.36 12.27
N ASP A 399 2.79 -11.23 11.70
CA ASP A 399 2.37 -12.35 10.84
C ASP A 399 1.50 -13.33 11.60
N PHE A 400 1.80 -13.55 12.88
CA PHE A 400 0.97 -14.43 13.68
C PHE A 400 -0.46 -13.89 13.84
N GLY A 401 -0.61 -12.57 13.85
CA GLY A 401 -1.91 -11.90 13.80
C GLY A 401 -2.66 -12.20 12.50
N VAL A 402 -1.96 -12.19 11.36
CA VAL A 402 -2.51 -12.51 10.04
C VAL A 402 -2.96 -13.97 9.96
N LEU A 403 -2.13 -14.91 10.45
CA LEU A 403 -2.50 -16.34 10.51
C LEU A 403 -3.79 -16.55 11.30
N PHE A 404 -3.97 -15.80 12.40
CA PHE A 404 -5.18 -15.92 13.22
C PHE A 404 -6.41 -15.25 12.62
N SER A 405 -6.28 -14.22 11.78
CA SER A 405 -7.44 -13.68 11.04
C SER A 405 -7.98 -14.69 10.03
N GLU A 406 -7.11 -15.54 9.47
CA GLU A 406 -7.50 -16.53 8.46
C GLU A 406 -7.92 -17.89 9.06
N TRP A 407 -8.12 -17.96 10.38
CA TRP A 407 -8.39 -19.23 11.07
C TRP A 407 -9.66 -19.94 10.60
N GLY A 408 -9.51 -21.19 10.15
CA GLY A 408 -10.62 -22.02 9.67
C GLY A 408 -10.46 -22.38 8.19
N ALA A 409 -11.58 -22.54 7.48
CA ALA A 409 -11.54 -22.98 6.08
C ALA A 409 -11.00 -21.85 5.20
N CYS A 410 -9.89 -22.12 4.50
CA CYS A 410 -9.13 -21.10 3.79
C CYS A 410 -8.52 -21.69 2.50
N PRO A 411 -9.33 -21.91 1.44
CA PRO A 411 -8.86 -22.59 0.24
C PRO A 411 -7.92 -21.67 -0.56
N GLY A 412 -6.62 -21.96 -0.52
CA GLY A 412 -5.60 -21.24 -1.31
C GLY A 412 -5.22 -19.87 -0.77
N CYS A 413 -5.36 -19.66 0.54
CA CYS A 413 -4.78 -18.49 1.21
C CYS A 413 -3.35 -18.78 1.68
N ASP A 414 -2.60 -17.73 1.93
CA ASP A 414 -1.18 -17.84 2.27
C ASP A 414 -0.96 -18.43 3.67
N ALA A 415 -1.91 -18.26 4.61
CA ALA A 415 -1.78 -18.84 5.96
C ALA A 415 -2.02 -20.36 6.04
N ASP A 416 -2.51 -21.01 4.99
CA ASP A 416 -2.68 -22.47 4.88
C ASP A 416 -1.36 -23.14 4.48
N LEU A 417 -0.39 -23.10 5.39
CA LEU A 417 1.00 -23.49 5.15
C LEU A 417 1.21 -24.95 4.76
N ASN A 418 0.27 -25.82 5.10
CA ASN A 418 0.31 -27.24 4.75
C ASN A 418 -0.59 -27.61 3.55
N GLU A 419 -1.25 -26.61 2.96
CA GLU A 419 -2.17 -26.70 1.82
C GLU A 419 -3.35 -27.69 2.04
N ASP A 420 -3.83 -27.84 3.28
CA ASP A 420 -4.95 -28.73 3.61
C ASP A 420 -6.33 -28.06 3.48
N ASN A 421 -6.35 -26.79 3.02
CA ASN A 421 -7.47 -25.87 2.88
C ASN A 421 -8.08 -25.42 4.22
N VAL A 422 -7.38 -25.60 5.34
CA VAL A 422 -7.85 -25.25 6.68
C VAL A 422 -6.71 -24.71 7.54
N VAL A 423 -6.68 -23.41 7.78
CA VAL A 423 -5.76 -22.80 8.76
C VAL A 423 -6.13 -23.25 10.17
N ASN A 424 -5.25 -24.02 10.80
CA ASN A 424 -5.44 -24.58 12.11
C ASN A 424 -4.12 -24.73 12.89
N GLY A 425 -4.14 -25.52 13.97
CA GLY A 425 -2.96 -25.72 14.82
C GLY A 425 -1.77 -26.38 14.12
N VAL A 426 -1.97 -27.01 12.96
CA VAL A 426 -0.88 -27.55 12.13
C VAL A 426 -0.13 -26.41 11.43
N ASP A 427 -0.84 -25.43 10.87
CA ASP A 427 -0.26 -24.24 10.24
C ASP A 427 0.45 -23.37 11.28
N VAL A 428 -0.08 -23.26 12.50
CA VAL A 428 0.65 -22.63 13.61
C VAL A 428 1.99 -23.33 13.86
N GLY A 429 2.03 -24.67 13.76
CA GLY A 429 3.26 -25.43 13.90
C GLY A 429 4.27 -25.12 12.80
N ALA A 430 3.82 -25.05 11.54
CA ALA A 430 4.64 -24.68 10.39
C ALA A 430 5.14 -23.23 10.49
N PHE A 431 4.27 -22.31 10.89
CA PHE A 431 4.57 -20.90 11.09
C PHE A 431 5.62 -20.66 12.18
N LEU A 432 5.47 -21.32 13.34
CA LEU A 432 6.46 -21.23 14.41
C LEU A 432 7.81 -21.86 14.05
N ALA A 433 7.85 -22.76 13.06
CA ALA A 433 9.09 -23.37 12.59
C ALA A 433 9.95 -22.41 11.76
N VAL A 434 9.32 -21.42 11.12
CA VAL A 434 9.99 -20.38 10.31
C VAL A 434 10.10 -19.04 11.05
N TRP A 435 9.91 -19.02 12.37
CA TRP A 435 9.94 -17.80 13.18
C TRP A 435 11.32 -17.13 13.20
N GLY A 436 11.37 -15.84 12.88
CA GLY A 436 12.60 -15.04 12.86
C GLY A 436 12.77 -14.25 11.57
N GLU A 437 13.97 -13.70 11.39
CA GLU A 437 14.32 -13.05 10.12
C GLU A 437 14.30 -14.07 8.99
N CYS A 438 13.75 -13.67 7.85
CA CYS A 438 13.86 -14.45 6.62
C CYS A 438 15.33 -14.75 6.30
N PRO A 439 15.68 -15.98 5.89
CA PRO A 439 17.00 -16.25 5.37
C PRO A 439 17.21 -15.37 4.14
N GLY A 440 18.02 -14.32 4.29
CA GLY A 440 18.53 -13.59 3.15
C GLY A 440 19.44 -14.52 2.37
N ASP A 441 19.27 -14.58 1.05
CA ASP A 441 20.36 -15.03 0.19
C ASP A 441 21.50 -14.01 0.34
N ASP A 442 22.33 -14.22 1.36
CA ASP A 442 23.61 -13.56 1.53
C ASP A 442 24.46 -13.91 0.30
N GLY A 443 24.37 -13.04 -0.72
CA GLY A 443 25.00 -13.17 -2.01
C GLY A 443 26.39 -13.80 -1.94
N GLY A 444 26.44 -15.08 -2.29
CA GLY A 444 27.64 -15.88 -2.33
C GLY A 444 27.54 -16.81 -3.52
N GLY A 445 27.99 -16.33 -4.69
CA GLY A 445 28.17 -17.19 -5.85
C GLY A 445 29.04 -18.39 -5.51
N GLY A 446 28.45 -19.57 -5.56
CA GLY A 446 29.10 -20.85 -5.37
C GLY A 446 28.21 -21.93 -5.97
N ASP A 447 28.69 -22.58 -7.01
CA ASP A 447 28.07 -23.73 -7.65
C ASP A 447 28.04 -24.92 -6.67
N ASP A 448 27.14 -24.93 -5.68
CA ASP A 448 26.97 -26.10 -4.80
C ASP A 448 25.49 -26.46 -4.68
N ASP A 449 25.19 -27.69 -5.12
CA ASP A 449 23.92 -28.40 -5.03
C ASP A 449 23.32 -28.30 -3.61
N PRO A 450 22.03 -27.93 -3.43
CA PRO A 450 21.41 -27.80 -2.12
C PRO A 450 21.29 -29.18 -1.46
N GLY A 451 22.34 -29.61 -0.78
CA GLY A 451 22.40 -30.92 -0.12
C GLY A 451 23.78 -31.42 0.26
N ASP A 452 24.88 -30.76 -0.11
CA ASP A 452 26.24 -31.21 0.25
C ASP A 452 26.93 -30.20 1.17
N CYS A 453 27.22 -30.60 2.41
CA CYS A 453 28.03 -29.80 3.33
C CYS A 453 29.43 -30.39 3.48
N PRO A 454 30.44 -29.87 2.76
CA PRO A 454 31.79 -30.45 2.73
C PRO A 454 32.59 -30.33 4.04
N ASP A 455 32.14 -29.53 5.03
CA ASP A 455 32.84 -29.30 6.30
C ASP A 455 31.92 -29.38 7.57
N CYS A 456 30.70 -29.93 7.48
CA CYS A 456 29.78 -30.08 8.63
C CYS A 456 30.06 -31.30 9.52
N ASP A 457 30.18 -31.11 10.84
CA ASP A 457 30.25 -32.21 11.80
C ASP A 457 28.90 -32.94 11.88
N CYS A 458 28.92 -34.27 11.76
CA CYS A 458 27.72 -35.11 11.84
C CYS A 458 27.14 -35.18 13.26
N CYS A 459 27.97 -34.94 14.29
CA CYS A 459 27.56 -34.99 15.69
C CYS A 459 27.18 -33.62 16.28
N GLU A 460 27.09 -32.58 15.44
CA GLU A 460 26.62 -31.26 15.85
C GLU A 460 25.45 -30.83 14.97
N ALA A 461 24.54 -30.03 15.53
CA ALA A 461 23.46 -29.42 14.77
C ALA A 461 24.08 -28.43 13.78
N ASN A 462 23.84 -28.65 12.48
CA ASN A 462 24.44 -27.85 11.42
C ASN A 462 23.39 -27.23 10.47
N GLY A 463 22.13 -27.63 10.58
CA GLY A 463 21.01 -27.05 9.83
C GLY A 463 20.89 -27.52 8.37
N ASN A 464 21.90 -28.17 7.80
CA ASN A 464 21.85 -28.70 6.43
C ASN A 464 21.10 -30.02 6.39
N THR A 465 20.73 -30.51 5.20
CA THR A 465 20.09 -31.84 5.04
C THR A 465 21.09 -33.00 5.01
N SER A 466 22.38 -32.73 5.31
CA SER A 466 23.47 -33.70 5.33
C SER A 466 24.61 -33.26 6.27
N CYS A 467 25.56 -34.16 6.49
CA CYS A 467 26.83 -33.86 7.15
C CYS A 467 28.03 -34.32 6.30
N THR A 468 29.27 -34.03 6.73
CA THR A 468 30.50 -34.34 5.96
C THR A 468 30.66 -35.83 5.63
N ASP A 469 30.09 -36.74 6.43
CA ASP A 469 30.11 -38.17 6.16
C ASP A 469 28.80 -38.61 5.48
N ALA A 470 28.87 -38.86 4.17
CA ALA A 470 27.74 -39.32 3.38
C ALA A 470 27.17 -40.69 3.85
N ALA A 471 28.00 -41.57 4.41
CA ALA A 471 27.52 -42.84 4.95
C ALA A 471 26.80 -42.63 6.29
N CYS A 472 27.27 -41.68 7.10
CA CYS A 472 26.57 -41.28 8.31
C CYS A 472 25.23 -40.60 7.98
N THR A 473 25.22 -39.70 6.99
CA THR A 473 24.02 -39.05 6.47
C THR A 473 22.97 -40.09 6.10
N GLU A 474 23.31 -41.04 5.21
CA GLU A 474 22.39 -42.11 4.81
C GLU A 474 21.88 -42.95 6.00
N ALA A 475 22.73 -43.26 6.98
CA ALA A 475 22.35 -44.02 8.16
C ALA A 475 21.38 -43.26 9.08
N VAL A 476 21.56 -41.94 9.22
CA VAL A 476 20.65 -41.07 9.96
C VAL A 476 19.33 -40.91 9.21
N CYS A 477 19.35 -40.68 7.89
CA CYS A 477 18.14 -40.56 7.06
C CYS A 477 17.27 -41.83 7.14
N GLN A 478 17.88 -43.01 7.22
CA GLN A 478 17.15 -44.27 7.36
C GLN A 478 16.45 -44.41 8.71
N GLN A 479 16.92 -43.71 9.75
CA GLN A 479 16.29 -43.71 11.07
C GLN A 479 15.26 -42.60 11.19
N ASP A 480 15.58 -41.42 10.70
CA ASP A 480 14.66 -40.28 10.65
C ASP A 480 14.83 -39.52 9.33
N PRO A 481 13.88 -39.69 8.38
CA PRO A 481 13.89 -38.96 7.11
C PRO A 481 13.85 -37.45 7.28
N ILE A 482 13.33 -36.94 8.41
CA ILE A 482 13.22 -35.49 8.67
C ILE A 482 14.61 -34.84 8.67
N CYS A 483 15.64 -35.54 9.17
CA CYS A 483 17.01 -35.04 9.21
C CYS A 483 17.60 -34.70 7.84
N CYS A 484 17.04 -35.29 6.78
CA CYS A 484 17.52 -35.14 5.41
C CYS A 484 16.52 -34.42 4.50
N GLU A 485 15.34 -34.08 5.02
CA GLU A 485 14.30 -33.32 4.32
C GLU A 485 14.15 -31.90 4.90
N PHE A 486 14.36 -31.71 6.20
CA PHE A 486 14.08 -30.46 6.91
C PHE A 486 15.27 -29.87 7.67
N GLY A 487 16.38 -30.61 7.78
CA GLY A 487 17.65 -30.11 8.31
C GLY A 487 18.20 -30.88 9.51
N TRP A 488 19.49 -30.76 9.72
CA TRP A 488 20.28 -31.51 10.68
C TRP A 488 20.35 -30.77 12.02
N ASP A 489 19.46 -31.13 12.93
CA ASP A 489 19.33 -30.53 14.25
C ASP A 489 20.03 -31.37 15.35
N SER A 490 19.80 -31.03 16.62
CA SER A 490 20.35 -31.75 17.76
C SER A 490 19.85 -33.20 17.89
N VAL A 491 18.68 -33.52 17.31
CA VAL A 491 18.14 -34.88 17.27
C VAL A 491 18.90 -35.67 16.21
N CYS A 492 19.12 -35.10 15.03
CA CYS A 492 19.91 -35.70 13.96
C CYS A 492 21.35 -35.98 14.41
N ALA A 493 21.98 -35.01 15.09
CA ALA A 493 23.28 -35.19 15.73
C ALA A 493 23.27 -36.31 16.79
N SER A 494 22.24 -36.39 17.62
CA SER A 494 22.09 -37.47 18.62
C SER A 494 21.90 -38.85 17.97
N ILE A 495 21.22 -38.92 16.82
CA ILE A 495 21.11 -40.18 16.05
C ILE A 495 22.49 -40.54 15.49
N ALA A 496 23.20 -39.56 14.92
CA ALA A 496 24.54 -39.73 14.38
C ALA A 496 25.54 -40.27 15.40
N GLU A 497 25.54 -39.77 16.64
CA GLU A 497 26.38 -40.32 17.74
C GLU A 497 26.18 -41.83 17.94
N ASN A 498 24.95 -42.31 17.76
CA ASN A 498 24.58 -43.71 18.01
C ASN A 498 24.83 -44.62 16.81
N VAL A 499 24.63 -44.12 15.57
CA VAL A 499 24.69 -44.93 14.35
C VAL A 499 26.00 -44.79 13.58
N CYS A 500 26.76 -43.71 13.82
CA CYS A 500 27.99 -43.37 13.10
C CYS A 500 29.27 -43.54 13.95
N GLY A 501 29.30 -44.54 14.85
CA GLY A 501 30.52 -44.92 15.58
C GLY A 501 31.03 -43.89 16.60
N GLY A 502 30.23 -42.89 17.00
CA GLY A 502 30.65 -41.84 17.94
C GLY A 502 31.52 -40.74 17.32
N CYS A 503 31.41 -40.51 15.99
CA CYS A 503 32.04 -39.41 15.25
C CYS A 503 33.57 -39.28 15.40
N ASP A 504 34.28 -40.38 15.67
CA ASP A 504 35.75 -40.40 15.75
C ASP A 504 36.44 -40.54 14.37
N GLY A 505 35.66 -40.44 13.27
CA GLY A 505 36.13 -40.61 11.89
C GLY A 505 36.37 -42.07 11.49
N SER A 506 35.96 -43.03 12.30
CA SER A 506 35.96 -44.46 11.96
C SER A 506 34.53 -44.88 11.62
N ALA A 507 34.24 -45.13 10.34
CA ALA A 507 33.02 -45.82 9.96
C ALA A 507 32.95 -47.21 10.68
N PRO A 508 31.76 -47.68 11.09
CA PRO A 508 31.61 -49.05 11.60
C PRO A 508 31.94 -50.14 10.56
#